data_AF-A0A0V0H913-F1
#
_entry.id   AF-A0A0V0H913-F1
#
_cell.length_a   1.000
_cell.length_b   1.000
_cell.length_c   1.000
_cell.angle_alpha   90.00
_cell.angle_beta   90.00
_cell.angle_gamma   90.00
#
_symmetry.space_group_name_H-M   'P 1'
#
loop_
_entity.id
_entity.type
_entity.pdbx_description
1 polymer ?
#
loop_
_entity_poly.entity_id
_entity_poly.type
_entity_poly.pdbx_seq_one_letter_code
_entity_poly.pdbx_strand_id
1 'polypeptide(L)'
;MFLFPANYSMEMSAVAYKDWVFPEQALPSDLIKRGVAVEDSTCPHGVRLLIQDYPYAVDGLEIWSAIKSWVTEYCNFYYKSDETVQKDGELQDWWKEIREEGHGDKKDEPWWPKMETVQELIDSCTIIIWIASALHAAVNFGQYPYGGYLVNRPTLSRKFMPEAGSAEYEELKTNPDKVFLKTIVPQLQTLLGISVLEILSRHASDEVYLGQRDTPEWTKDQEPLLAFERFGKKLNDIEDRIMQMNGDH
;
A
#
# COMPACT_ATOMS: atom_id res chain seq x y z
N MET A 1 -7.79 -8.52 1.16
CA MET A 1 -7.73 -9.98 0.89
C MET A 1 -9.10 -10.57 1.17
N PHE A 2 -9.78 -11.12 0.16
CA PHE A 2 -11.03 -11.86 0.39
C PHE A 2 -10.67 -13.24 0.92
N LEU A 3 -10.78 -13.42 2.23
CA LEU A 3 -10.80 -14.73 2.86
C LEU A 3 -12.24 -14.96 3.33
N PHE A 4 -12.70 -16.21 3.32
CA PHE A 4 -13.97 -16.59 3.93
C PHE A 4 -13.77 -17.32 5.28
N PRO A 5 -13.17 -16.71 6.33
CA PRO A 5 -13.20 -17.25 7.68
C PRO A 5 -14.56 -16.96 8.36
N ALA A 6 -15.58 -16.65 7.56
CA ALA A 6 -16.94 -16.30 7.99
C ALA A 6 -16.92 -15.20 9.06
N ASN A 7 -17.45 -15.49 10.25
CA ASN A 7 -17.64 -14.53 11.33
C ASN A 7 -16.33 -14.00 11.94
N TYR A 8 -15.19 -14.65 11.68
CA TYR A 8 -13.89 -14.27 12.24
C TYR A 8 -13.10 -13.27 11.37
N SER A 9 -13.61 -12.92 10.18
CA SER A 9 -12.86 -12.12 9.18
C SER A 9 -12.37 -10.78 9.75
N MET A 10 -13.27 -10.06 10.41
CA MET A 10 -12.94 -8.74 10.99
C MET A 10 -12.08 -8.88 12.25
N GLU A 11 -12.34 -9.89 13.09
CA GLU A 11 -11.54 -10.15 14.29
C GLU A 11 -10.07 -10.43 13.95
N MET A 12 -9.80 -11.19 12.89
CA MET A 12 -8.43 -11.43 12.43
C MET A 12 -7.71 -10.12 12.08
N SER A 13 -8.40 -9.15 11.45
CA SER A 13 -7.81 -7.84 11.17
C SER A 13 -7.52 -7.04 12.44
N ALA A 14 -8.40 -7.13 13.45
CA ALA A 14 -8.16 -6.50 14.75
C ALA A 14 -6.97 -7.12 15.49
N VAL A 15 -6.77 -8.44 15.37
CA VAL A 15 -5.57 -9.12 15.90
C VAL A 15 -4.33 -8.65 15.16
N ALA A 16 -4.35 -8.58 13.83
CA ALA A 16 -3.22 -8.09 13.04
C ALA A 16 -2.87 -6.62 13.33
N TYR A 17 -3.89 -5.78 13.61
CA TYR A 17 -3.71 -4.38 13.95
C TYR A 17 -2.88 -4.17 15.24
N LYS A 18 -2.85 -5.16 16.15
CA LYS A 18 -2.00 -5.09 17.35
C LYS A 18 -0.52 -4.92 17.01
N ASP A 19 -0.07 -5.53 15.91
CA ASP A 19 1.33 -5.47 15.44
C ASP A 19 1.56 -4.36 14.42
N TRP A 20 0.55 -3.56 14.10
CA TRP A 20 0.68 -2.43 13.18
C TRP A 20 1.53 -1.31 13.79
N VAL A 21 2.36 -0.68 12.96
CA VAL A 21 3.28 0.39 13.38
C VAL A 21 3.32 1.44 12.29
N PHE A 22 2.98 2.70 12.61
CA PHE A 22 2.84 3.75 11.60
C PHE A 22 4.13 4.06 10.83
N PRO A 23 5.31 4.31 11.46
CA PRO A 23 6.54 4.57 10.73
C PRO A 23 7.01 3.41 9.83
N GLU A 24 6.60 2.18 10.14
CA GLU A 24 6.91 1.01 9.32
C GLU A 24 6.05 0.89 8.06
N GLN A 25 5.01 1.72 7.92
CA GLN A 25 4.24 1.82 6.67
C GLN A 25 4.99 2.60 5.59
N ALA A 26 6.11 3.25 5.94
CA ALA A 26 7.03 3.80 4.97
C ALA A 26 7.68 2.67 4.16
N LEU A 27 7.64 2.75 2.82
CA LEU A 27 8.12 1.67 1.96
C LEU A 27 9.57 1.24 2.26
N PRO A 28 10.56 2.14 2.42
CA PRO A 28 11.92 1.72 2.78
C PRO A 28 11.98 0.96 4.11
N SER A 29 11.24 1.41 5.12
CA SER A 29 11.17 0.77 6.44
C SER A 29 10.54 -0.62 6.37
N ASP A 30 9.44 -0.78 5.61
CA ASP A 30 8.81 -2.08 5.37
C ASP A 30 9.78 -3.07 4.68
N LEU A 31 10.47 -2.62 3.64
CA LEU A 31 11.42 -3.46 2.89
C LEU A 31 12.58 -3.95 3.78
N ILE A 32 13.12 -3.07 4.64
CA ILE A 32 14.15 -3.44 5.61
C ILE A 32 13.59 -4.40 6.66
N LYS A 33 12.42 -4.09 7.23
CA LYS A 33 11.78 -4.92 8.27
C LYS A 33 11.53 -6.34 7.79
N ARG A 34 11.08 -6.52 6.54
CA ARG A 34 10.84 -7.84 5.94
C ARG A 34 12.13 -8.57 5.54
N GLY A 35 13.29 -7.93 5.68
CA GLY A 35 14.58 -8.51 5.31
C GLY A 35 14.78 -8.66 3.81
N VAL A 36 14.12 -7.82 3.00
CA VAL A 36 14.25 -7.81 1.53
C VAL A 36 15.05 -6.62 1.00
N ALA A 37 15.47 -5.72 1.89
CA ALA A 37 16.41 -4.65 1.63
C ALA A 37 17.30 -4.41 2.86
N VAL A 38 18.40 -3.69 2.65
CA VAL A 38 19.28 -3.20 3.72
C VAL A 38 19.53 -1.70 3.53
N GLU A 39 19.79 -0.98 4.61
CA GLU A 39 20.23 0.42 4.52
C GLU A 39 21.53 0.52 3.72
N ASP A 40 21.55 1.45 2.78
CA ASP A 40 22.71 1.75 1.95
C ASP A 40 22.61 3.20 1.47
N SER A 41 23.31 4.10 2.16
CA SER A 41 23.30 5.53 1.86
C SER A 41 23.93 5.88 0.50
N THR A 42 24.60 4.93 -0.16
CA THR A 42 25.14 5.13 -1.51
C THR A 42 24.10 4.88 -2.61
N CYS A 43 23.00 4.20 -2.27
CA CYS A 43 21.88 3.94 -3.19
C CYS A 43 20.93 5.15 -3.24
N PRO A 44 20.28 5.44 -4.40
CA PRO A 44 19.43 6.62 -4.57
C PRO A 44 18.31 6.76 -3.54
N HIS A 45 17.77 5.63 -3.08
CA HIS A 45 16.63 5.55 -2.16
C HIS A 45 17.06 5.28 -0.71
N GLY A 46 18.36 5.35 -0.40
CA GLY A 46 18.91 5.06 0.93
C GLY A 46 18.86 3.58 1.32
N VAL A 47 18.38 2.71 0.43
CA VAL A 47 18.28 1.27 0.63
C VAL A 47 18.77 0.52 -0.60
N ARG A 48 19.36 -0.64 -0.37
CA ARG A 48 19.72 -1.60 -1.40
C ARG A 48 18.83 -2.83 -1.30
N LEU A 49 18.10 -3.12 -2.37
CA LEU A 49 17.27 -4.32 -2.45
C LEU A 49 18.15 -5.58 -2.47
N LEU A 50 17.70 -6.65 -1.82
CA LEU A 50 18.35 -7.96 -1.87
C LEU A 50 17.87 -8.78 -3.07
N ILE A 51 16.65 -8.50 -3.54
CA ILE A 51 16.11 -9.00 -4.80
C ILE A 51 16.10 -7.81 -5.75
N GLN A 52 17.06 -7.77 -6.69
CA GLN A 52 17.26 -6.61 -7.56
C GLN A 52 16.04 -6.36 -8.46
N ASP A 53 15.47 -7.43 -9.00
CA ASP A 53 14.26 -7.40 -9.80
C ASP A 53 13.04 -7.79 -8.96
N TYR A 54 12.68 -6.92 -8.02
CA TYR A 54 11.45 -7.02 -7.26
C TYR A 54 10.51 -5.88 -7.70
N PRO A 55 9.63 -6.11 -8.69
CA PRO A 55 8.89 -5.03 -9.37
C PRO A 55 8.15 -4.08 -8.44
N TYR A 56 7.40 -4.62 -7.46
CA TYR A 56 6.70 -3.80 -6.45
C TYR A 56 7.65 -2.85 -5.69
N ALA A 57 8.83 -3.34 -5.29
CA ALA A 57 9.78 -2.56 -4.52
C ALA A 57 10.55 -1.56 -5.40
N VAL A 58 10.97 -2.00 -6.59
CA VAL A 58 11.73 -1.15 -7.52
C VAL A 58 10.87 0.03 -7.98
N ASP A 59 9.65 -0.23 -8.47
CA ASP A 59 8.73 0.80 -8.93
C ASP A 59 8.22 1.64 -7.75
N GLY A 60 7.89 0.97 -6.64
CA GLY A 60 7.40 1.61 -5.44
C GLY A 60 8.38 2.62 -4.84
N LEU A 61 9.68 2.35 -4.87
CA LEU A 61 10.70 3.27 -4.34
C LEU A 61 10.82 4.54 -5.17
N GLU A 62 10.66 4.47 -6.49
CA GLU A 62 10.62 5.65 -7.36
C GLU A 62 9.40 6.53 -7.05
N ILE A 63 8.22 5.93 -6.90
CA ILE A 63 6.98 6.65 -6.54
C ILE A 63 7.08 7.23 -5.12
N TRP A 64 7.58 6.47 -4.15
CA TRP A 64 7.83 6.93 -2.79
C TRP A 64 8.77 8.15 -2.77
N SER A 65 9.87 8.10 -3.52
CA SER A 65 10.82 9.21 -3.61
C SER A 65 10.19 10.45 -4.25
N ALA A 66 9.34 10.29 -5.27
CA ALA A 66 8.61 11.40 -5.88
C ALA A 66 7.64 12.06 -4.88
N ILE A 67 6.86 11.25 -4.14
CA ILE A 67 5.96 11.75 -3.08
C ILE A 67 6.76 12.47 -2.01
N LYS A 68 7.84 11.87 -1.49
CA LYS A 68 8.67 12.47 -0.44
C LYS A 68 9.27 13.80 -0.89
N SER A 69 9.73 13.89 -2.14
CA SER A 69 10.27 15.13 -2.72
C SER A 69 9.21 16.22 -2.78
N TRP A 70 8.01 15.90 -3.29
CA TRP A 70 6.87 16.81 -3.31
C TRP A 70 6.50 17.33 -1.93
N VAL A 71 6.30 16.43 -0.96
CA VAL A 71 5.95 16.80 0.43
C VAL A 71 7.05 17.64 1.06
N THR A 72 8.32 17.31 0.80
CA THR A 72 9.45 18.09 1.31
C THR A 72 9.44 19.52 0.79
N GLU A 73 9.24 19.73 -0.51
CA GLU A 73 9.14 21.08 -1.09
C GLU A 73 7.93 21.85 -0.53
N TYR A 74 6.77 21.20 -0.43
CA TYR A 74 5.55 21.80 0.08
C TYR A 74 5.65 22.19 1.57
N CYS A 75 6.07 21.25 2.43
CA CYS A 75 6.20 21.51 3.87
C CYS A 75 7.25 22.59 4.15
N ASN A 76 8.41 22.56 3.49
CA ASN A 76 9.43 23.59 3.65
C ASN A 76 8.99 24.97 3.13
N PHE A 77 7.97 25.04 2.28
CA PHE A 77 7.39 26.32 1.89
C PHE A 77 6.66 26.99 3.07
N TYR A 78 5.82 26.25 3.80
CA TYR A 78 5.00 26.79 4.89
C TYR A 78 5.71 26.78 6.26
N TYR A 79 6.56 25.78 6.52
CA TYR A 79 7.26 25.61 7.80
C TYR A 79 8.76 25.79 7.60
N LYS A 80 9.28 26.94 8.08
CA LYS A 80 10.70 27.31 7.90
C LYS A 80 11.62 26.78 8.99
N SER A 81 11.05 26.31 10.09
CA SER A 81 11.78 25.74 11.21
C SER A 81 10.88 24.88 12.09
N ASP A 82 11.48 24.05 12.94
CA ASP A 82 10.74 23.18 13.87
C ASP A 82 9.84 24.01 14.81
N GLU A 83 10.26 25.23 15.19
CA GLU A 83 9.43 26.11 16.02
C GLU A 83 8.13 26.52 15.33
N THR A 84 8.10 26.58 13.98
CA THR A 84 6.85 26.89 13.26
C THR A 84 5.85 25.73 13.30
N VAL A 85 6.34 24.49 13.29
CA VAL A 85 5.51 23.27 13.46
C VAL A 85 4.96 23.19 14.88
N GLN A 86 5.79 23.46 15.89
CA GLN A 86 5.39 23.41 17.31
C GLN A 86 4.36 24.48 17.68
N LYS A 87 4.34 25.62 16.98
CA LYS A 87 3.43 26.74 17.23
C LYS A 87 2.13 26.65 16.45
N ASP A 88 2.00 25.72 15.51
CA ASP A 88 0.79 25.53 14.73
C ASP A 88 -0.24 24.72 15.53
N GLY A 89 -1.19 25.42 16.17
CA GLY A 89 -2.20 24.79 17.00
C GLY A 89 -3.10 23.82 16.23
N GLU A 90 -3.44 24.12 14.98
CA GLU A 90 -4.30 23.26 14.18
C GLU A 90 -3.58 21.95 13.82
N LEU A 91 -2.30 22.04 13.45
CA LEU A 91 -1.47 20.86 13.18
C LEU A 91 -1.28 19.98 14.42
N GLN A 92 -1.03 20.58 15.58
CA GLN A 92 -0.89 19.84 16.84
C GLN A 92 -2.19 19.14 17.24
N ASP A 93 -3.33 19.83 17.14
CA ASP A 93 -4.63 19.27 17.47
C ASP A 93 -5.01 18.15 16.50
N TRP A 94 -4.75 18.31 15.19
CA TRP A 94 -4.97 17.28 14.18
C TRP A 94 -4.15 16.01 14.46
N TRP A 95 -2.85 16.14 14.72
CA TRP A 95 -1.99 14.99 14.97
C TRP A 95 -2.37 14.28 16.28
N LYS A 96 -2.71 15.07 17.31
CA LYS A 96 -3.21 14.54 18.58
C LYS A 96 -4.50 13.74 18.38
N GLU A 97 -5.47 14.26 17.63
CA GLU A 97 -6.74 13.57 17.37
C GLU A 97 -6.53 12.27 16.59
N ILE A 98 -5.67 12.26 15.56
CA ILE A 98 -5.30 11.03 14.84
C ILE A 98 -4.77 9.97 15.81
N ARG A 99 -3.85 10.33 16.71
CA ARG A 99 -3.21 9.37 17.62
C ARG A 99 -4.14 8.94 18.74
N GLU A 100 -4.79 9.89 19.42
CA GLU A 100 -5.51 9.65 20.68
C GLU A 100 -6.94 9.16 20.47
N GLU A 101 -7.58 9.53 19.36
CA GLU A 101 -8.95 9.14 19.04
C GLU A 101 -9.01 8.22 17.82
N GLY A 102 -8.41 8.63 16.68
CA GLY A 102 -8.46 7.87 15.43
C GLY A 102 -7.80 6.48 15.54
N HIS A 103 -6.61 6.43 16.15
CA HIS A 103 -5.87 5.22 16.50
C HIS A 103 -5.73 5.06 18.01
N GLY A 104 -6.78 5.41 18.76
CA GLY A 104 -6.77 5.50 20.23
C GLY A 104 -6.33 4.22 20.95
N ASP A 105 -6.62 3.04 20.37
CA ASP A 105 -6.18 1.74 20.91
C ASP A 105 -4.65 1.58 20.96
N LYS A 106 -3.92 2.40 20.21
CA LYS A 106 -2.46 2.40 20.09
C LYS A 106 -1.83 3.75 20.44
N LYS A 107 -2.57 4.65 21.08
CA LYS A 107 -2.11 6.02 21.40
C LYS A 107 -0.87 6.08 22.28
N ASP A 108 -0.66 5.07 23.12
CA ASP A 108 0.44 5.00 24.09
C ASP A 108 1.70 4.29 23.52
N GLU A 109 1.68 3.89 22.24
CA GLU A 109 2.83 3.26 21.60
C GLU A 109 4.00 4.25 21.40
N PRO A 110 5.25 3.85 21.67
CA PRO A 110 6.38 4.79 21.72
C PRO A 110 6.88 5.25 20.34
N TRP A 111 6.42 4.60 19.26
CA TRP A 111 6.89 4.87 17.90
C TRP A 111 6.13 6.01 17.21
N TRP A 112 5.08 6.58 17.83
CA TRP A 112 4.39 7.72 17.26
C TRP A 112 5.33 8.93 17.13
N PRO A 113 5.45 9.54 15.94
CA PRO A 113 6.06 10.85 15.80
C PRO A 113 5.43 11.85 16.78
N LYS A 114 6.24 12.75 17.33
CA LYS A 114 5.74 13.76 18.27
C LYS A 114 5.11 14.95 17.56
N MET A 115 5.42 15.12 16.28
CA MET A 115 5.02 16.28 15.48
C MET A 115 5.63 17.58 16.01
N GLU A 116 6.90 17.54 16.40
CA GLU A 116 7.67 18.68 16.91
C GLU A 116 8.64 19.24 15.86
N THR A 117 8.91 18.50 14.77
CA THR A 117 9.88 18.89 13.75
C THR A 117 9.29 18.89 12.33
N VAL A 118 9.89 19.69 11.45
CA VAL A 118 9.52 19.70 10.02
C VAL A 118 9.75 18.32 9.39
N GLN A 119 10.79 17.61 9.82
CA GLN A 119 11.09 16.27 9.31
C GLN A 119 10.01 15.25 9.70
N GLU A 120 9.51 15.27 10.93
CA GLU A 120 8.40 14.40 11.36
C GLU A 120 7.12 14.69 10.56
N LEU A 121 6.83 15.97 10.28
CA LEU A 121 5.70 16.36 9.43
C LEU A 121 5.86 15.80 8.01
N ILE A 122 7.03 15.99 7.40
CA ILE A 122 7.32 15.49 6.06
C ILE A 122 7.16 13.97 5.99
N ASP A 123 7.76 13.24 6.93
CA ASP A 123 7.70 11.78 6.93
C ASP A 123 6.28 11.27 7.17
N SER A 124 5.53 11.89 8.09
CA SER A 124 4.15 11.50 8.37
C SER A 124 3.22 11.75 7.18
N CYS A 125 3.30 12.93 6.55
CA CYS A 125 2.55 13.24 5.34
C CYS A 125 2.92 12.34 4.16
N THR A 126 4.21 12.01 4.00
CA THR A 126 4.67 11.08 2.97
C THR A 126 4.07 9.69 3.17
N ILE A 127 4.06 9.17 4.40
CA ILE A 127 3.45 7.88 4.74
C ILE A 127 1.94 7.90 4.42
N ILE A 128 1.23 8.94 4.84
CA ILE A 128 -0.22 9.05 4.61
C ILE A 128 -0.53 9.06 3.11
N ILE A 129 0.18 9.87 2.32
CA ILE A 129 -0.01 9.93 0.87
C ILE A 129 0.36 8.60 0.21
N TRP A 130 1.46 7.97 0.63
CA TRP A 130 1.86 6.63 0.13
C TRP A 130 0.78 5.58 0.38
N ILE A 131 0.25 5.49 1.61
CA ILE A 131 -0.81 4.55 1.98
C ILE A 131 -2.05 4.79 1.10
N ALA A 132 -2.49 6.04 1.00
CA ALA A 132 -3.71 6.41 0.30
C ALA A 132 -3.62 6.27 -1.23
N SER A 133 -2.42 6.36 -1.80
CA SER A 133 -2.20 6.30 -3.25
C SER A 133 -1.55 4.98 -3.68
N ALA A 134 -0.23 4.94 -3.74
CA ALA A 134 0.53 3.87 -4.38
C ALA A 134 0.40 2.52 -3.65
N LEU A 135 0.42 2.50 -2.32
CA LEU A 135 0.24 1.25 -1.57
C LEU A 135 -1.16 0.66 -1.82
N HIS A 136 -2.20 1.48 -1.66
CA HIS A 136 -3.57 1.07 -1.94
C HIS A 136 -3.72 0.57 -3.39
N ALA A 137 -3.21 1.32 -4.36
CA ALA A 137 -3.27 0.94 -5.77
C ALA A 137 -2.60 -0.42 -6.03
N ALA A 138 -1.40 -0.65 -5.49
CA ALA A 138 -0.64 -1.87 -5.66
C ALA A 138 -1.36 -3.12 -5.11
N VAL A 139 -2.15 -2.99 -4.04
CA VAL A 139 -2.89 -4.12 -3.44
C VAL A 139 -4.35 -4.22 -3.92
N ASN A 140 -4.88 -3.17 -4.56
CA ASN A 140 -6.28 -3.08 -4.97
C ASN A 140 -6.51 -3.44 -6.45
N PHE A 141 -5.87 -2.75 -7.40
CA PHE A 141 -6.26 -2.84 -8.81
C PHE A 141 -5.80 -4.14 -9.50
N GLY A 142 -4.87 -4.87 -8.88
CA GLY A 142 -4.49 -6.23 -9.30
C GLY A 142 -5.46 -7.33 -8.84
N GLN A 143 -6.52 -7.01 -8.10
CA GLN A 143 -7.44 -8.00 -7.54
C GLN A 143 -8.11 -8.88 -8.59
N TYR A 144 -8.75 -8.30 -9.61
CA TYR A 144 -9.35 -9.05 -10.72
C TYR A 144 -8.30 -9.58 -11.71
N PRO A 145 -7.28 -8.80 -12.15
CA PRO A 145 -6.24 -9.32 -13.04
C PRO A 145 -5.59 -10.63 -12.55
N TYR A 146 -5.29 -10.76 -11.26
CA TYR A 146 -4.75 -12.00 -10.69
C TYR A 146 -5.82 -12.97 -10.16
N GLY A 147 -6.91 -12.46 -9.59
CA GLY A 147 -7.92 -13.26 -8.87
C GLY A 147 -9.18 -13.59 -9.66
N GLY A 148 -9.36 -13.02 -10.85
CA GLY A 148 -10.50 -13.28 -11.74
C GLY A 148 -10.53 -14.73 -12.23
N TYR A 149 -9.37 -15.37 -12.32
CA TYR A 149 -9.26 -16.83 -12.38
C TYR A 149 -9.04 -17.41 -10.98
N LEU A 150 -10.11 -17.81 -10.30
CA LEU A 150 -10.08 -18.10 -8.87
C LEU A 150 -9.21 -19.31 -8.47
N VAL A 151 -8.88 -20.18 -9.43
CA VAL A 151 -7.90 -21.26 -9.26
C VAL A 151 -6.51 -20.70 -8.93
N ASN A 152 -6.16 -19.52 -9.45
CA ASN A 152 -4.90 -18.83 -9.15
C ASN A 152 -4.90 -18.19 -7.75
N ARG A 153 -6.07 -17.77 -7.24
CA ARG A 153 -6.20 -17.09 -5.94
C ARG A 153 -7.44 -17.58 -5.15
N PRO A 154 -7.45 -18.83 -4.67
CA PRO A 154 -8.59 -19.36 -3.93
C PRO A 154 -8.79 -18.62 -2.60
N THR A 155 -10.03 -18.27 -2.29
CA THR A 155 -10.42 -17.47 -1.12
C THR A 155 -10.93 -18.31 0.06
N LEU A 156 -11.07 -19.62 -0.15
CA LEU A 156 -11.52 -20.61 0.82
C LEU A 156 -10.94 -21.98 0.48
N SER A 157 -10.51 -22.72 1.50
CA SER A 157 -10.25 -24.16 1.45
C SER A 157 -11.24 -24.89 2.34
N ARG A 158 -11.91 -25.91 1.80
CA ARG A 158 -13.01 -26.66 2.43
C ARG A 158 -12.61 -28.02 2.97
N LYS A 159 -11.43 -28.51 2.61
CA LYS A 159 -10.93 -29.84 2.96
C LYS A 159 -9.46 -29.76 3.35
N PHE A 160 -9.06 -30.62 4.29
CA PHE A 160 -7.65 -30.92 4.54
C PHE A 160 -7.08 -31.82 3.44
N MET A 161 -5.77 -32.02 3.46
CA MET A 161 -5.16 -33.04 2.60
C MET A 161 -5.74 -34.42 2.93
N PRO A 162 -6.19 -35.20 1.93
CA PRO A 162 -6.65 -36.57 2.18
C PRO A 162 -5.53 -37.46 2.72
N GLU A 163 -5.91 -38.35 3.63
CA GLU A 163 -5.00 -39.33 4.25
C GLU A 163 -4.70 -40.50 3.31
N ALA A 164 -3.49 -41.05 3.38
CA ALA A 164 -3.09 -42.18 2.55
C ALA A 164 -4.04 -43.39 2.74
N GLY A 165 -4.54 -43.96 1.63
CA GLY A 165 -5.49 -45.08 1.63
C GLY A 165 -6.97 -44.69 1.75
N SER A 166 -7.28 -43.39 1.90
CA SER A 166 -8.66 -42.89 1.80
C SER A 166 -9.14 -42.88 0.34
N ALA A 167 -10.47 -42.90 0.15
CA ALA A 167 -11.06 -42.80 -1.19
C ALA A 167 -10.69 -41.48 -1.88
N GLU A 168 -10.64 -40.37 -1.13
CA GLU A 168 -10.20 -39.07 -1.62
C GLU A 168 -8.73 -39.06 -2.02
N TYR A 169 -7.87 -39.84 -1.35
CA TYR A 169 -6.46 -39.98 -1.73
C TYR A 169 -6.30 -40.75 -3.04
N GLU A 170 -7.12 -41.79 -3.27
CA GLU A 170 -7.17 -42.47 -4.57
C GLU A 170 -7.77 -41.58 -5.69
N GLU A 171 -8.77 -40.75 -5.37
CA GLU A 171 -9.28 -39.74 -6.31
C GLU A 171 -8.22 -38.69 -6.65
N LEU A 172 -7.39 -38.28 -5.70
CA LEU A 172 -6.30 -37.34 -5.93
C LEU A 172 -5.26 -37.89 -6.91
N LYS A 173 -4.92 -39.18 -6.80
CA LYS A 173 -3.98 -39.85 -7.72
C LYS A 173 -4.51 -39.91 -9.15
N THR A 174 -5.82 -40.09 -9.30
CA THR A 174 -6.45 -40.35 -10.61
C THR A 174 -7.08 -39.11 -11.24
N ASN A 175 -7.45 -38.11 -10.44
CA ASN A 175 -8.09 -36.87 -10.88
C ASN A 175 -7.77 -35.69 -9.92
N PRO A 176 -6.53 -35.18 -9.94
CA PRO A 176 -6.10 -34.13 -9.03
C PRO A 176 -6.87 -32.82 -9.21
N ASP A 177 -7.25 -32.47 -10.44
CA ASP A 177 -8.01 -31.24 -10.73
C ASP A 177 -9.38 -31.26 -10.05
N LYS A 178 -10.07 -32.40 -10.09
CA LYS A 178 -11.37 -32.54 -9.41
C LYS A 178 -11.22 -32.45 -7.89
N VAL A 179 -10.16 -33.02 -7.32
CA VAL A 179 -9.89 -32.90 -5.88
C VAL A 179 -9.54 -31.45 -5.52
N PHE A 180 -8.77 -30.75 -6.35
CA PHE A 180 -8.46 -29.34 -6.17
C PHE A 180 -9.73 -28.49 -6.18
N LEU A 181 -10.60 -28.64 -7.19
CA LEU A 181 -11.88 -27.92 -7.28
C LEU A 181 -12.86 -28.27 -6.14
N LYS A 182 -12.82 -29.51 -5.63
CA LYS A 182 -13.56 -29.91 -4.42
C LYS A 182 -12.99 -29.29 -3.14
N THR A 183 -11.72 -28.91 -3.14
CA THR A 183 -11.03 -28.34 -1.99
C THR A 183 -11.23 -26.83 -1.94
N ILE A 184 -11.08 -26.13 -3.05
CA ILE A 184 -11.23 -24.68 -3.08
C ILE A 184 -12.70 -24.25 -3.02
N VAL A 185 -12.92 -22.93 -2.93
CA VAL A 185 -14.20 -22.22 -2.96
C VAL A 185 -15.25 -22.80 -3.96
N PRO A 186 -16.52 -23.02 -3.54
CA PRO A 186 -17.55 -23.54 -4.42
C PRO A 186 -18.01 -22.54 -5.48
N GLN A 187 -18.60 -23.06 -6.57
CA GLN A 187 -18.95 -22.30 -7.77
C GLN A 187 -19.80 -21.04 -7.51
N LEU A 188 -20.80 -21.09 -6.63
CA LEU A 188 -21.66 -19.93 -6.37
C LEU A 188 -20.86 -18.79 -5.70
N GLN A 189 -20.07 -19.12 -4.67
CA GLN A 189 -19.19 -18.16 -4.01
C GLN A 189 -18.09 -17.64 -4.94
N THR A 190 -17.61 -18.48 -5.87
CA THR A 190 -16.70 -18.09 -6.93
C THR A 190 -17.28 -16.97 -7.79
N LEU A 191 -18.51 -17.14 -8.27
CA LEU A 191 -19.18 -16.13 -9.10
C LEU A 191 -19.35 -14.81 -8.34
N LEU A 192 -19.84 -14.86 -7.10
CA LEU A 192 -19.99 -13.66 -6.26
C LEU A 192 -18.65 -12.97 -6.00
N GLY A 193 -17.60 -13.75 -5.68
CA GLY A 193 -16.26 -13.23 -5.43
C GLY A 193 -15.68 -12.52 -6.64
N ILE A 194 -15.71 -13.17 -7.81
CA ILE A 194 -15.18 -12.60 -9.06
C ILE A 194 -15.93 -11.31 -9.44
N SER A 195 -17.26 -11.28 -9.30
CA SER A 195 -18.04 -10.05 -9.57
C SER A 195 -17.63 -8.88 -8.67
N VAL A 196 -17.38 -9.14 -7.38
CA VAL A 196 -16.90 -8.10 -6.46
C VAL A 196 -15.49 -7.63 -6.84
N LEU A 197 -14.57 -8.56 -7.14
CA LEU A 197 -13.21 -8.22 -7.56
C LEU A 197 -13.22 -7.37 -8.83
N GLU A 198 -14.10 -7.67 -9.78
CA GLU A 198 -14.23 -6.92 -11.03
C GLU A 198 -14.60 -5.46 -10.77
N ILE A 199 -15.58 -5.22 -9.88
CA ILE A 199 -16.00 -3.86 -9.51
C ILE A 199 -14.86 -3.11 -8.83
N LEU A 200 -14.18 -3.74 -7.86
CA LEU A 200 -13.12 -3.09 -7.07
C LEU A 200 -11.83 -2.81 -7.86
N SER A 201 -11.63 -3.50 -8.98
CA SER A 201 -10.43 -3.35 -9.83
C SER A 201 -10.62 -2.36 -10.98
N ARG A 202 -11.82 -1.78 -11.13
CA ARG A 202 -12.11 -0.79 -12.18
C ARG A 202 -11.84 0.61 -11.65
N HIS A 203 -11.24 1.44 -12.50
CA HIS A 203 -11.13 2.87 -12.28
C HIS A 203 -12.40 3.58 -12.75
N ALA A 204 -12.92 4.49 -11.95
CA ALA A 204 -13.99 5.37 -12.36
C ALA A 204 -13.48 6.36 -13.43
N SER A 205 -14.36 6.82 -14.32
CA SER A 205 -13.98 7.75 -15.40
C SER A 205 -13.59 9.14 -14.90
N ASP A 206 -14.04 9.49 -13.70
CA ASP A 206 -13.83 10.75 -12.99
C ASP A 206 -12.77 10.64 -11.87
N GLU A 207 -11.98 9.56 -11.86
CA GLU A 207 -10.89 9.38 -10.91
C GLU A 207 -9.83 10.51 -11.02
N VAL A 208 -9.29 10.92 -9.87
CA VAL A 208 -8.20 11.89 -9.78
C VAL A 208 -6.93 11.16 -9.39
N TYR A 209 -6.02 10.96 -10.36
CA TYR A 209 -4.81 10.19 -10.15
C TYR A 209 -3.75 10.96 -9.37
N LEU A 210 -2.74 10.24 -8.86
CA LEU A 210 -1.60 10.86 -8.19
C LEU A 210 -0.91 11.87 -9.13
N GLY A 211 -0.63 13.07 -8.61
CA GLY A 211 -0.09 14.18 -9.41
C GLY A 211 -1.16 14.99 -10.14
N GLN A 212 -2.46 14.71 -9.93
CA GLN A 212 -3.57 15.50 -10.43
C GLN A 212 -4.36 16.13 -9.27
N ARG A 213 -5.12 17.18 -9.58
CA ARG A 213 -6.15 17.75 -8.70
C ARG A 213 -7.40 18.04 -9.51
N ASP A 214 -8.54 18.01 -8.82
CA ASP A 214 -9.87 18.33 -9.37
C ASP A 214 -10.00 19.79 -9.81
N THR A 215 -9.23 20.68 -9.18
CA THR A 215 -9.26 22.13 -9.41
C THR A 215 -7.82 22.68 -9.53
N PRO A 216 -7.51 23.46 -10.58
CA PRO A 216 -6.17 24.01 -10.75
C PRO A 216 -5.86 25.14 -9.74
N GLU A 217 -6.86 25.88 -9.27
CA GLU A 217 -6.69 27.02 -8.33
C GLU A 217 -6.85 26.62 -6.85
N TRP A 218 -6.45 25.40 -6.49
CA TRP A 218 -6.54 24.89 -5.10
C TRP A 218 -5.70 25.70 -4.09
N THR A 219 -4.73 26.50 -4.57
CA THR A 219 -4.02 27.52 -3.78
C THR A 219 -3.68 28.73 -4.65
N LYS A 220 -3.43 29.87 -4.01
CA LYS A 220 -2.92 31.09 -4.66
C LYS A 220 -1.40 31.19 -4.64
N ASP A 221 -0.74 30.33 -3.86
CA ASP A 221 0.71 30.36 -3.68
C ASP A 221 1.41 29.74 -4.90
N GLN A 222 2.24 30.54 -5.56
CA GLN A 222 2.84 30.16 -6.83
C GLN A 222 3.87 29.02 -6.69
N GLU A 223 4.68 29.03 -5.62
CA GLU A 223 5.71 28.02 -5.39
C GLU A 223 5.13 26.61 -5.14
N PRO A 224 4.11 26.41 -4.29
CA PRO A 224 3.40 25.14 -4.20
C PRO A 224 2.80 24.65 -5.51
N LEU A 225 2.24 25.53 -6.35
CA LEU A 225 1.73 25.15 -7.67
C LEU A 225 2.86 24.63 -8.57
N LEU A 226 3.98 25.35 -8.65
CA LEU A 226 5.15 24.93 -9.43
C LEU A 226 5.78 23.64 -8.91
N ALA A 227 5.83 23.45 -7.58
CA ALA A 227 6.29 22.20 -6.99
C ALA A 227 5.35 21.02 -7.34
N PHE A 228 4.04 21.26 -7.41
CA PHE A 228 3.08 20.24 -7.82
C PHE A 228 3.20 19.88 -9.30
N GLU A 229 3.45 20.86 -10.17
CA GLU A 229 3.77 20.63 -11.58
C GLU A 229 5.04 19.77 -11.75
N ARG A 230 6.10 20.06 -10.97
CA ARG A 230 7.32 19.24 -10.95
C ARG A 230 7.02 17.81 -10.51
N PHE A 231 6.18 17.63 -9.50
CA PHE A 231 5.75 16.31 -9.05
C PHE A 231 5.03 15.53 -10.15
N GLY A 232 4.03 16.13 -10.80
CA GLY A 232 3.32 15.51 -11.93
C GLY A 232 4.26 15.13 -13.08
N LYS A 233 5.18 16.02 -13.46
CA LYS A 233 6.19 15.71 -14.48
C LYS A 233 7.08 14.53 -14.07
N LYS A 234 7.54 14.51 -12.81
CA LYS A 234 8.37 13.42 -12.28
C LYS A 234 7.65 12.08 -12.32
N LEU A 235 6.33 12.04 -12.07
CA LEU A 235 5.53 10.82 -12.20
C LEU A 235 5.45 10.33 -13.65
N ASN A 236 5.30 11.22 -14.63
CA ASN A 236 5.35 10.84 -16.05
C ASN A 236 6.71 10.24 -16.44
N ASP A 237 7.81 10.83 -15.97
CA ASP A 237 9.16 10.29 -16.20
C ASP A 237 9.32 8.90 -15.57
N ILE A 238 8.69 8.65 -14.41
CA ILE A 238 8.68 7.33 -13.75
C ILE A 238 7.85 6.32 -14.55
N GLU A 239 6.67 6.72 -15.05
CA GLU A 239 5.84 5.87 -15.92
C GLU A 239 6.61 5.41 -17.16
N ASP A 240 7.27 6.34 -17.86
CA ASP A 240 8.09 6.01 -19.03
C ASP A 240 9.18 4.99 -18.70
N ARG A 241 9.81 5.12 -17.54
CA ARG A 241 10.84 4.19 -17.07
C ARG A 241 10.27 2.81 -16.75
N ILE A 242 9.13 2.74 -16.07
CA ILE A 242 8.44 1.47 -15.77
C ILE A 242 8.04 0.77 -17.08
N MET A 243 7.54 1.52 -18.07
CA MET A 243 7.19 0.99 -19.39
C MET A 243 8.41 0.44 -20.13
N GLN A 244 9.57 1.11 -20.05
CA GLN A 244 10.83 0.60 -20.61
C GLN A 244 11.27 -0.70 -19.92
N MET A 245 11.23 -0.74 -18.58
CA MET A 245 11.61 -1.92 -17.81
C MET A 245 10.70 -3.13 -18.10
N ASN A 246 9.39 -2.91 -18.25
CA ASN A 246 8.45 -3.97 -18.63
C ASN A 246 8.70 -4.53 -20.04
N GLY A 247 9.36 -3.76 -20.92
CA GLY A 247 9.72 -4.17 -22.27
C GLY A 247 11.10 -4.84 -22.39
N ASP A 248 11.87 -4.91 -21.30
CA ASP A 248 13.15 -5.62 -21.25
C ASP A 248 12.86 -7.13 -21.11
N HIS A 249 13.32 -7.93 -22.08
CA HIS A 249 13.03 -9.37 -22.19
C HIS A 249 14.31 -10.17 -22.39
#